data_AF-A0A396RS48-F1
#
_entry.id   AF-A0A396RS48-F1
#
_cell.length_a   1.000
_cell.length_b   1.000
_cell.length_c   1.000
_cell.angle_alpha   90.00
_cell.angle_beta   90.00
_cell.angle_gamma   90.00
#
_symmetry.space_group_name_H-M   'P 1'
#
loop_
_entity.id
_entity.type
_entity.pdbx_description
1 polymer ?
#
loop_
_entity_poly.entity_id
_entity_poly.type
_entity_poly.pdbx_seq_one_letter_code
_entity_poly.pdbx_strand_id
1 'polypeptide(L)'
;MAWSDQAAQNPGLERFGEGGMSEDSLYLNVTAPKDADNLPVMVWFHGGGFTALTSNTRPFNNPQALVSKGVVQVSVNHRLGPFGYIAHPELSAESGYNGSGNYG
;
A
#
# COMPACT_ATOMS: atom_id res chain seq x y z
N MET A 1 3.73 -17.94 7.62
CA MET A 1 4.64 -16.78 7.65
C MET A 1 3.74 -15.56 7.64
N ALA A 2 3.87 -14.66 8.63
CA ALA A 2 3.22 -13.35 8.57
C ALA A 2 4.18 -12.45 7.80
N TRP A 3 3.71 -11.85 6.72
CA TRP A 3 4.48 -10.89 5.93
C TRP A 3 4.23 -9.49 6.49
N SER A 4 5.22 -8.60 6.37
CA SER A 4 5.06 -7.19 6.75
C SER A 4 4.00 -6.54 5.91
N ASP A 5 2.90 -6.20 6.56
CA ASP A 5 1.74 -5.59 5.93
C ASP A 5 1.78 -4.07 6.03
N GLN A 6 2.80 -3.51 6.68
CA GLN A 6 3.01 -2.08 6.81
C GLN A 6 4.33 -1.67 6.16
N ALA A 7 4.26 -0.70 5.24
CA ALA A 7 5.45 -0.01 4.75
C ALA A 7 6.13 0.77 5.86
N ALA A 8 7.46 0.91 5.78
CA ALA A 8 8.26 1.67 6.72
C ALA A 8 7.71 3.10 6.89
N GLN A 9 7.30 3.42 8.11
CA GLN A 9 6.60 4.65 8.50
C GLN A 9 6.89 4.99 9.97
N ASN A 10 6.15 5.94 10.57
CA ASN A 10 6.31 6.27 11.98
C ASN A 10 6.07 5.02 12.87
N PRO A 11 7.04 4.57 13.69
CA PRO A 11 6.89 3.39 14.56
C PRO A 11 5.71 3.50 15.55
N GLY A 12 5.31 4.72 15.90
CA GLY A 12 4.11 4.95 16.70
C GLY A 12 2.82 4.45 16.04
N LEU A 13 2.82 4.24 14.72
CA LEU A 13 1.69 3.71 13.96
C LEU A 13 1.72 2.18 13.82
N GLU A 14 2.84 1.53 14.14
CA GLU A 14 3.00 0.07 13.99
C GLU A 14 1.88 -0.71 14.70
N ARG A 15 1.50 -0.24 15.89
CA ARG A 15 0.45 -0.81 16.74
C ARG A 15 -0.94 -0.88 16.09
N PHE A 16 -1.15 -0.16 14.99
CA PHE A 16 -2.45 -0.06 14.32
C PHE A 16 -2.56 -0.96 13.08
N GLY A 17 -1.47 -1.60 12.64
CA GLY A 17 -1.48 -2.53 11.53
C GLY A 17 -1.08 -3.94 11.94
N GLU A 18 -1.45 -4.91 11.10
CA GLU A 18 -1.06 -6.31 11.27
C GLU A 18 0.30 -6.56 10.59
N GLY A 19 0.88 -7.75 10.75
CA GLY A 19 2.07 -8.18 9.99
C GLY A 19 3.43 -7.51 10.33
N GLY A 20 3.46 -6.42 11.08
CA GLY A 20 4.67 -5.67 11.41
C GLY A 20 5.10 -4.70 10.30
N MET A 21 6.12 -3.88 10.59
CA MET A 21 6.62 -2.82 9.71
C MET A 21 7.95 -3.19 9.05
N SER A 22 8.08 -2.94 7.74
CA SER A 22 9.31 -3.20 6.98
C SER A 22 9.40 -2.33 5.72
N GLU A 23 10.60 -2.16 5.15
CA GLU A 23 10.79 -1.67 3.77
C GLU A 23 10.45 -2.75 2.73
N ASP A 24 10.54 -4.03 3.13
CA ASP A 24 9.98 -5.15 2.39
C ASP A 24 8.46 -5.16 2.59
N SER A 25 7.76 -4.29 1.87
CA SER A 25 6.33 -4.06 2.06
C SER A 25 5.54 -3.92 0.76
N LEU A 26 6.18 -4.08 -0.40
CA LEU A 26 5.57 -3.92 -1.73
C LEU A 26 4.70 -5.15 -2.09
N TYR A 27 3.70 -5.38 -1.25
CA TYR A 27 2.71 -6.43 -1.35
C TYR A 27 1.34 -5.86 -1.71
N LEU A 28 0.49 -6.70 -2.27
CA LEU A 28 -0.93 -6.42 -2.48
C LEU A 28 -1.76 -7.58 -1.96
N ASN A 29 -2.99 -7.27 -1.57
CA ASN A 29 -3.98 -8.22 -1.09
C ASN A 29 -5.11 -8.32 -2.11
N VAL A 30 -5.46 -9.54 -2.53
CA VAL A 30 -6.57 -9.80 -3.45
C VAL A 30 -7.69 -10.49 -2.68
N THR A 31 -8.86 -9.88 -2.65
CA THR A 31 -10.08 -10.50 -2.10
C THR A 31 -11.14 -10.60 -3.20
N ALA A 32 -11.64 -11.81 -3.44
CA ALA A 32 -12.60 -12.10 -4.49
C ALA A 32 -13.70 -13.06 -4.00
N PRO A 33 -14.90 -13.05 -4.62
CA PRO A 33 -15.88 -14.11 -4.44
C PRO A 33 -15.29 -15.47 -4.83
N LYS A 34 -15.78 -16.55 -4.22
CA LYS A 34 -15.28 -17.92 -4.50
C LYS A 34 -15.47 -18.33 -5.96
N ASP A 35 -16.60 -17.98 -6.54
CA ASP A 35 -16.98 -18.32 -7.92
C ASP A 35 -16.81 -17.11 -8.85
N ALA A 36 -15.77 -16.29 -8.60
CA ALA A 36 -15.50 -15.12 -9.41
C ALA A 36 -15.19 -15.49 -10.86
N ASP A 37 -15.97 -14.94 -11.79
CA ASP A 37 -15.73 -15.03 -13.23
C ASP A 37 -16.01 -13.67 -13.88
N ASN A 38 -15.03 -13.17 -14.64
CA ASN A 38 -15.08 -11.90 -15.37
C ASN A 38 -15.71 -10.71 -14.58
N LEU A 39 -15.35 -10.57 -13.30
CA LEU A 39 -15.87 -9.53 -12.42
C LEU A 39 -15.07 -8.22 -12.54
N PRO A 40 -15.70 -7.05 -12.31
CA PRO A 40 -14.98 -5.78 -12.20
C PRO A 40 -13.94 -5.83 -11.07
N VAL A 41 -12.79 -5.19 -11.30
CA VAL A 41 -11.69 -5.09 -10.34
C VAL A 41 -11.60 -3.67 -9.81
N MET A 42 -11.69 -3.51 -8.49
CA MET A 42 -11.38 -2.26 -7.80
C MET A 42 -9.97 -2.34 -7.22
N VAL A 43 -9.07 -1.49 -7.71
CA VAL A 43 -7.75 -1.30 -7.12
C VAL A 43 -7.80 -0.14 -6.14
N TRP A 44 -7.44 -0.41 -4.89
CA TRP A 44 -7.53 0.53 -3.78
C TRP A 44 -6.14 0.84 -3.21
N PHE A 45 -5.83 2.13 -3.16
CA PHE A 45 -4.67 2.68 -2.48
C PHE A 45 -5.14 3.33 -1.18
N HIS A 46 -4.48 3.00 -0.08
CA HIS A 46 -4.79 3.63 1.20
C HIS A 46 -4.40 5.11 1.20
N GLY A 47 -5.10 5.90 2.01
CA GLY A 47 -4.74 7.28 2.29
C GLY A 47 -3.57 7.36 3.29
N GLY A 48 -3.54 8.44 4.09
CA GLY A 48 -2.49 8.66 5.08
C GLY A 48 -1.42 9.68 4.63
N GLY A 49 -1.74 10.49 3.62
CA GLY A 49 -0.90 11.61 3.19
C GLY A 49 0.52 11.19 2.82
N PHE A 50 0.67 10.00 2.24
CA PHE A 50 1.96 9.42 1.83
C PHE A 50 2.95 9.14 2.97
N THR A 51 2.50 9.15 4.23
CA THR A 51 3.35 8.98 5.41
C THR A 51 2.86 7.94 6.40
N ALA A 52 1.63 7.46 6.20
CA ALA A 52 0.92 6.63 7.17
C ALA A 52 -0.02 5.63 6.48
N LEU A 53 -0.51 4.68 7.30
CA LEU A 53 -1.51 3.64 6.98
C LEU A 53 -0.96 2.50 6.11
N THR A 54 -1.82 1.50 5.91
CA THR A 54 -1.54 0.27 5.16
C THR A 54 -2.76 -0.13 4.31
N SER A 55 -2.51 -0.94 3.29
CA SER A 55 -3.50 -1.65 2.50
C SER A 55 -4.55 -2.41 3.33
N ASN A 56 -4.29 -2.75 4.59
CA ASN A 56 -5.22 -3.46 5.48
C ASN A 56 -5.70 -2.62 6.68
N THR A 57 -5.66 -1.29 6.56
CA THR A 57 -6.20 -0.40 7.60
C THR A 57 -7.70 -0.60 7.75
N ARG A 58 -8.12 -1.46 8.68
CA ARG A 58 -9.52 -1.94 8.82
C ARG A 58 -10.59 -0.83 8.85
N PRO A 59 -10.38 0.32 9.51
CA PRO A 59 -11.36 1.42 9.47
C PRO A 59 -11.65 1.97 8.07
N PHE A 60 -10.73 1.81 7.11
CA PHE A 60 -10.83 2.38 5.76
C PHE A 60 -10.85 1.33 4.65
N ASN A 61 -10.50 0.08 4.96
CA ASN A 61 -10.56 -1.03 4.04
C ASN A 61 -11.54 -2.11 4.54
N ASN A 62 -12.66 -2.28 3.82
CA ASN A 62 -13.63 -3.34 4.05
C ASN A 62 -13.90 -4.11 2.73
N PRO A 63 -13.07 -5.11 2.39
CA PRO A 63 -13.23 -5.88 1.14
C PRO A 63 -14.57 -6.58 1.03
N GLN A 64 -15.16 -7.01 2.16
CA GLN A 64 -16.41 -7.76 2.16
C GLN A 64 -17.59 -6.95 1.64
N ALA A 65 -17.58 -5.62 1.81
CA ALA A 65 -18.62 -4.74 1.29
C ALA A 65 -18.66 -4.68 -0.26
N LEU A 66 -17.56 -5.03 -0.93
CA LEU A 66 -17.43 -5.06 -2.38
C LEU A 66 -17.56 -6.47 -2.93
N VAL A 67 -16.89 -7.43 -2.29
CA VAL A 67 -16.93 -8.84 -2.67
C VAL A 67 -18.35 -9.40 -2.63
N SER A 68 -19.15 -9.01 -1.62
CA SER A 68 -20.58 -9.37 -1.56
C SER A 68 -21.44 -8.80 -2.70
N LYS A 69 -20.90 -7.88 -3.49
CA LYS A 69 -21.56 -7.24 -4.65
C LYS A 69 -20.95 -7.67 -5.99
N GLY A 70 -20.11 -8.70 -6.01
CA GLY A 70 -19.51 -9.20 -7.25
C GLY A 70 -18.36 -8.34 -7.77
N VAL A 71 -17.54 -7.77 -6.87
CA VAL A 71 -16.34 -7.00 -7.22
C VAL A 71 -15.11 -7.69 -6.64
N VAL A 72 -14.03 -7.80 -7.42
CA VAL A 72 -12.72 -8.18 -6.90
C VAL A 72 -12.05 -6.94 -6.34
N GLN A 73 -11.63 -6.99 -5.08
CA GLN A 73 -10.85 -5.91 -4.48
C GLN A 73 -9.37 -6.27 -4.46
N VAL A 74 -8.54 -5.34 -4.94
CA VAL A 74 -7.09 -5.38 -4.79
C VAL A 74 -6.67 -4.20 -3.93
N SER A 75 -6.20 -4.42 -2.70
CA SER A 75 -5.63 -3.37 -1.86
C SER A 75 -4.11 -3.40 -1.91
N VAL A 76 -3.47 -2.25 -2.08
CA VAL A 76 -2.05 -2.13 -2.43
C VAL A 76 -1.29 -1.37 -1.35
N ASN A 77 -0.15 -1.92 -0.90
CA ASN A 77 0.84 -1.16 -0.14
C ASN A 77 1.77 -0.43 -1.11
N HIS A 78 2.18 0.77 -0.71
CA HIS A 78 3.13 1.60 -1.43
C HIS A 78 4.16 2.16 -0.45
N ARG A 79 5.33 2.57 -0.93
CA ARG A 79 6.36 3.15 -0.07
C ARG A 79 5.87 4.47 0.51
N LEU A 80 6.31 4.79 1.73
CA LEU A 80 5.86 5.94 2.49
C LEU A 80 7.03 6.83 2.92
N GLY A 81 6.70 8.08 3.26
CA GLY A 81 7.63 9.05 3.81
C GLY A 81 8.89 9.21 2.94
N PRO A 82 10.08 9.34 3.57
CA PRO A 82 11.33 9.44 2.83
C PRO A 82 11.60 8.24 1.90
N PHE A 83 11.20 7.03 2.27
CA PHE A 83 11.43 5.83 1.46
C PHE A 83 10.64 5.84 0.15
N GLY A 84 9.47 6.49 0.13
CA GLY A 84 8.63 6.63 -1.07
C GLY A 84 8.85 7.94 -1.82
N TYR A 85 9.18 9.03 -1.14
CA TYR A 85 8.99 10.37 -1.70
C TYR A 85 10.15 11.33 -1.48
N ILE A 86 11.32 10.85 -1.06
CA ILE A 86 12.51 11.71 -0.97
C ILE A 86 12.90 12.24 -2.37
N ALA A 87 13.01 13.56 -2.47
CA ALA A 87 13.59 14.22 -3.64
C ALA A 87 14.81 15.02 -3.16
N HIS A 88 15.94 14.84 -3.85
CA HIS A 88 17.20 15.50 -3.51
C HIS A 88 17.99 15.82 -4.78
N PRO A 89 18.68 16.98 -4.87
CA PRO A 89 19.45 17.35 -6.06
C PRO A 89 20.49 16.30 -6.48
N GLU A 90 21.16 15.65 -5.52
CA GLU A 90 22.13 14.59 -5.82
C GLU A 90 21.46 13.34 -6.42
N LEU A 91 20.31 12.93 -5.91
CA LEU A 91 19.52 11.83 -6.49
C LEU A 91 19.02 12.19 -7.89
N SER A 92 18.60 13.43 -8.10
CA SER A 92 18.20 13.92 -9.43
C SER A 92 19.36 13.89 -10.42
N ALA A 93 20.57 14.25 -9.99
CA ALA A 93 21.77 14.20 -10.82
C ALA A 93 22.14 12.75 -11.22
N GLU A 94 21.85 11.76 -10.36
CA GLU A 94 22.08 10.33 -10.63
C GLU A 94 21.00 9.68 -11.53
N SER A 95 19.77 10.20 -11.50
CA SER A 95 18.59 9.58 -12.12
C SER A 95 18.61 9.43 -13.65
N GLY A 96 19.48 10.15 -14.35
CA GLY A 96 19.51 10.20 -15.82
C GLY A 96 18.37 10.97 -16.49
N TYR A 97 17.34 11.37 -15.74
CA TYR A 97 16.22 12.21 -16.22
C TYR A 97 16.07 13.53 -15.45
N ASN A 98 17.06 13.88 -14.62
CA ASN A 98 17.11 15.11 -13.83
C ASN A 98 15.92 15.27 -12.85
N GLY A 99 15.52 14.18 -12.19
CA GLY A 99 14.45 14.19 -11.20
C GLY A 99 14.58 13.08 -10.15
N SER A 100 13.95 13.25 -8.99
CA SER A 100 13.93 12.28 -7.90
C SER A 100 12.60 12.37 -7.12
N GLY A 101 12.33 11.36 -6.30
CA GLY A 101 11.06 11.20 -5.59
C GLY A 101 10.03 10.37 -6.36
N ASN A 102 8.80 10.32 -5.83
CA ASN A 102 7.68 9.54 -6.39
C ASN A 102 8.01 8.06 -6.61
N TYR A 103 8.78 7.47 -5.70
CA TYR A 103 9.07 6.04 -5.64
C TYR A 103 7.95 5.24 -4.95
N GLY A 104 6.93 5.90 -4.41
CA GLY A 104 5.75 5.32 -3.76
C GLY A 104 5.23 4.06 -4.43
#